data_AF-A0A100W4R8-F1
#
_entry.id   AF-A0A100W4R8-F1
#
_cell.length_a   1.000
_cell.length_b   1.000
_cell.length_c   1.000
_cell.angle_alpha   90.00
_cell.angle_beta   90.00
_cell.angle_gamma   90.00
#
_symmetry.space_group_name_H-M   'P 1'
#
loop_
_entity.id
_entity.type
_entity.pdbx_description
1 polymer ?
#
loop_
_entity_poly.entity_id
_entity_poly.type
_entity_poly.pdbx_seq_one_letter_code
_entity_poly.pdbx_strand_id
1 'polypeptide(L)'
;MIPKHPGPCAADVVRVDDFDWDIVTFILRWAPYGGPSEEECWPRFGMTCAQLHTRFADIMRKLGGFGHANLSDRQRELVRQGQRLLATVTGEPTPVPSTPDVRLATDLSEAPGHWSLRQGVWHWTSCAR
;
A
#
# COMPACT_ATOMS: atom_id res chain seq x y z
N MET A 1 -12.83 -35.06 -29.46
CA MET A 1 -12.01 -33.90 -29.07
C MET A 1 -12.95 -32.88 -28.43
N ILE A 2 -12.89 -32.72 -27.11
CA ILE A 2 -13.64 -31.69 -26.38
C ILE A 2 -12.61 -30.67 -25.89
N PRO A 3 -12.75 -29.37 -26.20
CA PRO A 3 -11.82 -28.37 -25.69
C PRO A 3 -11.98 -28.30 -24.17
N LYS A 4 -10.89 -28.58 -23.45
CA LYS A 4 -10.81 -28.32 -22.01
C LYS A 4 -10.83 -26.81 -21.83
N HIS A 5 -11.95 -26.26 -21.36
CA HIS A 5 -11.95 -24.94 -20.76
C HIS A 5 -10.93 -24.94 -19.60
N PRO A 6 -10.01 -23.97 -19.51
CA PRO A 6 -9.35 -23.73 -18.25
C PRO A 6 -10.47 -23.36 -17.26
N GLY A 7 -10.66 -24.20 -16.24
CA GLY A 7 -11.51 -23.85 -15.11
C GLY A 7 -11.05 -22.50 -14.55
N PRO A 8 -11.93 -21.73 -13.86
CA PRO A 8 -11.52 -20.48 -13.24
C PRO A 8 -10.26 -20.76 -12.42
N CYS A 9 -9.12 -20.25 -12.90
CA CYS A 9 -7.85 -20.28 -12.19
C CYS A 9 -8.20 -19.80 -10.80
N ALA A 10 -8.01 -20.67 -9.80
CA ALA A 10 -8.33 -20.39 -8.42
C ALA A 10 -7.97 -18.94 -8.16
N ALA A 11 -8.98 -18.10 -7.92
CA ALA A 11 -8.75 -16.73 -7.51
C ALA A 11 -7.79 -16.88 -6.35
N ASP A 12 -6.53 -16.49 -6.57
CA ASP A 12 -5.49 -16.57 -5.56
C ASP A 12 -6.10 -15.81 -4.40
N VAL A 13 -6.58 -16.54 -3.39
CA VAL A 13 -7.16 -15.90 -2.22
C VAL A 13 -5.94 -15.29 -1.61
N VAL A 14 -5.70 -14.02 -1.93
CA VAL A 14 -4.47 -13.37 -1.61
C VAL A 14 -4.46 -13.20 -0.10
N ARG A 15 -3.86 -14.18 0.58
CA ARG A 15 -3.79 -14.25 2.03
C ARG A 15 -2.60 -13.43 2.47
N VAL A 16 -2.85 -12.53 3.41
CA VAL A 16 -1.80 -11.79 4.10
C VAL A 16 -1.20 -12.72 5.16
N ASP A 17 0.06 -13.11 4.96
CA ASP A 17 0.80 -14.00 5.85
C ASP A 17 1.53 -13.23 6.96
N ASP A 18 2.19 -13.96 7.88
CA ASP A 18 2.90 -13.36 9.02
C ASP A 18 4.03 -12.42 8.59
N PHE A 19 4.70 -12.70 7.47
CA PHE A 19 5.77 -11.84 6.96
C PHE A 19 5.20 -10.52 6.44
N ASP A 20 4.05 -10.54 5.78
CA ASP A 20 3.32 -9.34 5.40
C ASP A 20 2.90 -8.52 6.64
N TRP A 21 2.48 -9.16 7.74
CA TRP A 21 2.19 -8.46 9.00
C TRP A 21 3.42 -7.85 9.67
N ASP A 22 4.59 -8.49 9.55
CA ASP A 22 5.86 -7.94 10.04
C ASP A 22 6.24 -6.68 9.26
N ILE A 23 6.04 -6.68 7.93
CA ILE A 23 6.23 -5.49 7.08
C ILE A 23 5.30 -4.36 7.51
N VAL A 24 4.00 -4.63 7.69
CA VAL A 24 3.01 -3.63 8.11
C VAL A 24 3.39 -3.03 9.46
N THR A 25 3.74 -3.87 10.42
CA THR A 25 4.13 -3.44 11.76
C THR A 25 5.40 -2.59 11.72
N PHE A 26 6.38 -2.99 10.90
CA PHE A 26 7.64 -2.29 10.75
C PHE A 26 7.45 -0.89 10.14
N ILE A 27 6.73 -0.78 9.02
CA ILE A 27 6.44 0.51 8.38
C ILE A 27 5.68 1.43 9.33
N LEU A 28 4.65 0.93 10.01
CA LEU A 28 3.86 1.74 10.95
C LEU A 28 4.67 2.23 12.15
N ARG A 29 5.59 1.40 12.65
CA ARG A 29 6.52 1.81 13.71
C ARG A 29 7.43 2.97 13.28
N TRP A 30 7.82 2.99 12.01
CA TRP A 30 8.69 4.00 11.43
C TRP A 30 7.95 5.25 10.92
N ALA A 31 6.62 5.19 10.80
CA ALA A 31 5.80 6.29 10.30
C ALA A 31 6.01 7.65 11.03
N PRO A 32 6.14 7.71 12.38
CA PRO A 32 6.39 8.98 13.07
C PRO A 32 7.75 9.62 12.76
N TYR A 33 8.70 8.85 12.22
CA TYR A 33 10.08 9.27 11.97
C TYR A 33 10.35 9.55 10.49
N GLY A 34 9.32 9.53 9.63
CA GLY A 34 9.47 9.72 8.18
C GLY A 34 9.72 8.43 7.39
N GLY A 35 9.78 7.28 8.06
CA GLY A 35 9.98 5.96 7.48
C GLY A 35 11.35 5.35 7.75
N PRO A 36 11.55 4.05 7.45
CA PRO A 36 12.81 3.36 7.72
C PRO A 36 13.90 3.76 6.72
N SER A 37 15.16 3.70 7.16
CA SER A 37 16.34 3.83 6.30
C SER A 37 16.70 2.51 5.63
N GLU A 38 17.44 2.56 4.51
CA GLU A 38 17.84 1.34 3.78
C GLU A 38 18.67 0.38 4.62
N GLU A 39 19.47 0.91 5.56
CA GLU A 39 20.28 0.13 6.51
C GLU A 39 19.43 -0.69 7.49
N GLU A 40 18.18 -0.31 7.72
CA GLU A 40 17.22 -1.07 8.52
C GLU A 40 16.41 -2.06 7.69
N CYS A 41 16.05 -1.70 6.45
CA CYS A 41 15.23 -2.52 5.56
C CYS A 41 15.96 -3.78 5.06
N TRP A 42 17.19 -3.63 4.58
CA TRP A 42 17.98 -4.71 3.99
C TRP A 42 18.26 -5.90 4.93
N PRO A 43 18.83 -5.70 6.13
CA PRO A 43 19.18 -6.83 7.00
C PRO A 43 17.95 -7.56 7.55
N ARG A 44 16.79 -6.90 7.61
CA ARG A 44 15.57 -7.46 8.21
C ARG A 44 14.67 -8.16 7.19
N PHE A 45 14.58 -7.63 5.98
CA PHE A 45 13.61 -8.10 4.97
C PHE A 45 14.26 -8.53 3.66
N GLY A 46 15.56 -8.31 3.47
CA GLY A 46 16.27 -8.65 2.23
C GLY A 46 15.80 -7.86 1.00
N MET A 47 15.19 -6.70 1.21
CA MET A 47 14.62 -5.85 0.17
C MET A 47 14.87 -4.36 0.47
N THR A 48 14.91 -3.54 -0.57
CA THR A 48 15.08 -2.08 -0.41
C THR A 48 13.85 -1.48 0.28
N CYS A 49 14.00 -0.31 0.91
CA CYS A 49 12.83 0.35 1.51
C CYS A 49 11.76 0.69 0.47
N ALA A 50 12.15 1.04 -0.76
CA ALA A 50 11.19 1.27 -1.84
C ALA A 50 10.35 0.01 -2.14
N GLN A 51 11.00 -1.17 -2.23
CA GLN A 51 10.29 -2.45 -2.41
C GLN A 51 9.37 -2.77 -1.23
N LEU A 52 9.84 -2.48 -0.02
CA LEU A 52 9.10 -2.73 1.21
C LEU A 52 7.84 -1.85 1.32
N HIS A 53 7.95 -0.58 0.94
CA HIS A 53 6.83 0.35 0.84
C HIS A 53 5.84 -0.06 -0.27
N THR A 54 6.33 -0.53 -1.43
CA THR A 54 5.46 -1.06 -2.49
C THR A 54 4.68 -2.27 -1.98
N ARG A 55 5.36 -3.21 -1.33
CA ARG A 55 4.72 -4.39 -0.75
C ARG A 55 3.71 -4.02 0.33
N PHE A 56 4.02 -3.04 1.18
CA PHE A 56 3.08 -2.49 2.15
C PHE A 56 1.80 -1.94 1.50
N ALA A 57 1.92 -1.15 0.44
CA ALA A 57 0.77 -0.61 -0.29
C ALA A 57 -0.09 -1.73 -0.90
N ASP A 58 0.55 -2.77 -1.47
CA ASP A 58 -0.15 -3.94 -1.99
C ASP A 58 -0.91 -4.70 -0.90
N ILE A 59 -0.30 -4.91 0.28
CA ILE A 59 -0.96 -5.54 1.42
C ILE A 59 -2.19 -4.74 1.84
N MET A 60 -2.08 -3.41 1.95
CA MET A 60 -3.22 -2.55 2.33
C MET A 60 -4.34 -2.58 1.28
N ARG A 61 -3.99 -2.61 -0.01
CA ARG A 61 -4.96 -2.74 -1.11
C ARG A 61 -5.70 -4.07 -1.04
N LYS A 62 -4.99 -5.17 -0.81
CA LYS A 62 -5.58 -6.51 -0.61
C LYS A 62 -6.54 -6.50 0.59
N LEU A 63 -6.10 -5.95 1.73
CA LEU A 63 -6.91 -5.88 2.95
C LEU A 63 -8.10 -4.92 2.84
N GLY A 64 -8.08 -3.95 1.93
CA GLY A 64 -9.23 -3.09 1.62
C GLY A 64 -10.29 -3.77 0.74
N GLY A 65 -9.88 -4.72 -0.11
CA GLY A 65 -10.79 -5.45 -1.00
C GLY A 65 -11.43 -6.69 -0.37
N PHE A 66 -10.72 -7.40 0.50
CA PHE A 66 -11.24 -8.56 1.22
C PHE A 66 -11.73 -8.14 2.61
N GLY A 67 -13.04 -8.23 2.85
CA GLY A 67 -13.65 -7.80 4.11
C GLY A 67 -12.93 -8.34 5.36
N HIS A 68 -12.78 -7.49 6.38
CA HIS A 68 -12.00 -7.71 7.61
C HIS A 68 -12.50 -8.84 8.55
N ALA A 69 -13.35 -9.75 8.05
CA ALA A 69 -14.10 -10.72 8.85
C ALA A 69 -13.20 -11.69 9.66
N ASN A 70 -11.97 -11.94 9.20
CA ASN A 70 -11.03 -12.85 9.86
C ASN A 70 -9.81 -12.15 10.50
N LEU A 71 -9.84 -10.81 10.63
CA LEU A 71 -8.77 -10.08 11.31
C LEU A 71 -9.03 -9.99 12.81
N SER A 72 -8.00 -10.23 13.61
CA SER A 72 -7.98 -9.86 15.03
C SER A 72 -8.09 -8.35 15.22
N ASP A 73 -8.51 -7.89 16.40
CA ASP A 73 -8.62 -6.44 16.68
C ASP A 73 -7.29 -5.69 16.50
N ARG A 74 -6.17 -6.34 16.85
CA ARG A 74 -4.83 -5.79 16.60
C ARG A 74 -4.56 -5.59 15.11
N GLN A 75 -4.89 -6.57 14.28
CA GLN A 75 -4.72 -6.47 12.82
C GLN A 75 -5.64 -5.42 12.20
N ARG A 76 -6.88 -5.30 12.69
CA ARG A 76 -7.81 -4.24 12.25
C ARG A 76 -7.25 -2.85 12.54
N GLU A 77 -6.64 -2.67 13.71
CA GLU A 77 -6.01 -1.41 14.07
C GLU A 77 -4.80 -1.10 13.17
N LEU A 78 -3.94 -2.09 12.90
CA LEU A 78 -2.83 -1.93 11.96
C LEU A 78 -3.32 -1.53 10.55
N VAL A 79 -4.40 -2.15 10.07
CA VAL A 79 -4.99 -1.78 8.77
C VAL A 79 -5.51 -0.34 8.78
N ARG A 80 -6.20 0.07 9.84
CA ARG A 80 -6.67 1.45 9.99
C ARG A 80 -5.52 2.46 9.99
N GLN A 81 -4.45 2.17 10.74
CA GLN A 81 -3.26 3.01 10.77
C GLN A 81 -2.57 3.05 9.41
N GLY A 82 -2.47 1.91 8.72
CA GLY A 82 -1.84 1.81 7.40
C GLY A 82 -2.61 2.58 6.33
N GLN A 83 -3.94 2.49 6.34
CA GLN A 83 -4.79 3.27 5.45
C GLN A 83 -4.66 4.78 5.71
N ARG A 84 -4.59 5.20 6.98
CA ARG A 84 -4.34 6.61 7.34
C ARG A 84 -2.99 7.09 6.82
N LEU A 85 -1.95 6.27 6.98
CA LEU A 85 -0.61 6.59 6.47
C LEU A 85 -0.63 6.76 4.95
N LEU A 86 -1.24 5.81 4.23
CA LEU A 86 -1.39 5.91 2.76
C LEU A 86 -2.19 7.14 2.36
N ALA A 87 -3.26 7.49 3.08
CA ALA A 87 -4.04 8.69 2.81
C ALA A 87 -3.22 9.98 3.05
N THR A 88 -2.42 10.04 4.12
CA THR A 88 -1.55 11.21 4.38
C THR A 88 -0.44 11.34 3.35
N VAL A 89 0.04 10.23 2.81
CA VAL A 89 1.14 10.22 1.84
C VAL A 89 0.66 10.46 0.41
N THR A 90 -0.55 10.01 0.08
CA THR A 90 -1.19 10.21 -1.23
C THR A 90 -1.87 11.58 -1.31
N GLY A 91 -1.98 12.30 -0.18
CA GLY A 91 -2.54 13.63 -0.08
C GLY A 91 -1.69 14.71 -0.75
N GLU A 92 -2.27 15.30 -1.78
CA GLU A 92 -2.03 16.62 -2.38
C GLU A 92 -1.37 17.67 -1.44
N PRO A 93 -0.49 18.56 -1.97
CA PRO A 93 -0.03 19.73 -1.24
C PRO A 93 -1.24 20.60 -0.84
N THR A 94 -1.23 21.04 0.42
CA THR A 94 -2.08 22.07 1.05
C THR A 94 -2.99 22.88 0.09
N PRO A 95 -4.31 22.97 0.34
CA PRO A 95 -5.23 23.73 -0.52
C PRO A 95 -4.92 25.23 -0.44
N VAL A 96 -4.26 25.76 -1.47
CA VAL A 96 -4.40 27.16 -1.84
C VAL A 96 -5.73 27.30 -2.60
N PRO A 97 -6.58 28.30 -2.29
CA PRO A 97 -7.83 28.48 -3.00
C PRO A 97 -7.55 29.01 -4.41
N SER A 98 -7.56 28.15 -5.41
CA SER A 98 -7.55 28.57 -6.81
C SER A 98 -8.37 27.61 -7.67
N THR A 99 -9.63 28.03 -7.85
CA THR A 99 -10.52 27.80 -9.00
C THR A 99 -10.93 26.36 -9.35
N PRO A 100 -12.25 26.10 -9.47
CA PRO A 100 -12.76 24.79 -9.87
C PRO A 100 -12.76 24.69 -11.40
N ASP A 101 -12.02 23.72 -11.96
CA ASP A 101 -12.49 23.06 -13.19
C ASP A 101 -11.85 21.67 -13.38
N VAL A 102 -12.65 20.79 -14.00
CA VAL A 102 -12.31 19.48 -14.57
C VAL A 102 -12.33 18.24 -13.65
N ARG A 103 -13.57 17.78 -13.43
CA ARG A 103 -14.12 16.47 -13.88
C ARG A 103 -13.39 15.15 -13.56
N LEU A 104 -14.19 14.28 -12.93
CA LEU A 104 -14.21 12.80 -12.96
C LEU A 104 -13.12 12.07 -12.16
N ALA A 105 -13.33 11.97 -10.86
CA ALA A 105 -12.76 10.91 -10.01
C ALA A 105 -13.56 9.60 -10.20
N THR A 106 -13.37 8.93 -11.33
CA THR A 106 -13.78 7.54 -11.49
C THR A 106 -12.79 6.80 -12.36
N ASP A 107 -11.70 6.33 -11.76
CA ASP A 107 -11.06 5.09 -12.17
C ASP A 107 -10.24 4.53 -11.00
N LEU A 108 -10.76 3.48 -10.35
CA LEU A 108 -10.00 2.66 -9.42
C LEU A 108 -9.03 1.78 -10.23
N SER A 109 -8.07 2.43 -10.88
CA SER A 109 -7.02 1.78 -11.65
C SER A 109 -5.89 1.37 -10.72
N GLU A 110 -5.43 0.13 -10.89
CA GLU A 110 -4.18 -0.40 -10.36
C GLU A 110 -2.98 0.34 -10.99
N ALA A 111 -2.86 1.64 -10.74
CA ALA A 111 -1.79 2.44 -11.30
C ALA A 111 -0.46 1.96 -10.69
N PRO A 112 0.53 1.55 -11.52
CA PRO A 112 1.87 1.28 -11.03
C PRO A 112 2.49 2.62 -10.59
N GLY A 113 2.27 2.97 -9.33
CA GLY A 113 2.98 4.04 -8.66
C GLY A 113 4.31 3.54 -8.12
N HIS A 114 5.17 4.48 -7.76
CA HIS A 114 6.42 4.16 -7.08
C HIS A 114 6.60 5.06 -5.87
N TRP A 115 7.24 4.50 -4.84
CA TRP A 115 7.62 5.20 -3.64
C TRP A 115 8.89 6.00 -3.89
N SER A 116 8.85 7.28 -3.50
CA SER A 116 9.99 8.19 -3.58
C SER A 116 10.24 8.85 -2.23
N LEU A 117 11.48 8.84 -1.76
CA LEU A 117 11.88 9.60 -0.58
C LEU A 117 12.11 11.06 -0.98
N ARG A 118 11.35 12.00 -0.41
CA ARG A 118 11.54 13.45 -0.58
C ARG A 118 11.64 14.12 0.78
N GLN A 119 12.73 14.84 1.03
CA GLN A 119 12.98 15.56 2.29
C GLN A 119 12.83 14.70 3.57
N GLY A 120 13.23 13.42 3.50
CA GLY A 120 13.12 12.49 4.64
C GLY A 120 11.71 11.92 4.86
N VAL A 121 10.78 12.17 3.94
CA VAL A 121 9.40 11.65 3.96
C VAL A 121 9.15 10.81 2.72
N TRP A 122 8.53 9.66 2.88
CA TRP A 122 8.14 8.80 1.76
C TRP A 122 6.85 9.29 1.10
N HIS A 123 6.90 9.49 -0.21
CA HIS A 123 5.77 9.89 -1.04
C HIS A 123 5.40 8.79 -2.04
N TRP A 124 4.11 8.49 -2.14
CA TRP A 124 3.57 7.67 -3.21
C TRP A 124 3.31 8.54 -4.43
N THR A 125 3.99 8.24 -5.54
CA THR A 125 3.76 8.93 -6.80
C THR A 125 3.05 7.98 -7.74
N SER A 126 1.77 8.24 -8.02
CA SER A 126 1.08 7.57 -9.12
C SER A 126 1.65 8.05 -10.44
N CYS A 127 2.07 7.13 -11.32
CA CYS A 127 2.39 7.50 -12.70
C CYS A 127 1.11 7.92 -13.42
N ALA A 128 0.88 9.22 -13.55
CA ALA A 128 -0.07 9.75 -14.51
C ALA A 128 0.49 9.51 -15.92
N ARG A 129 -0.24 8.80 -16.77
CA ARG A 129 0.06 8.68 -18.20
C ARG A 129 -0.83 9.64 -18.97
#